data_AF-A0A962BE82-F1
#
_entry.id   AF-A0A962BE82-F1
#
_cell.length_a   1.000
_cell.length_b   1.000
_cell.length_c   1.000
_cell.angle_alpha   90.00
_cell.angle_beta   90.00
_cell.angle_gamma   90.00
#
_symmetry.space_group_name_H-M   'P 1'
#
loop_
_entity.id
_entity.type
_entity.pdbx_description
1 polymer ?
#
loop_
_entity_poly.entity_id
_entity_poly.type
_entity_poly.pdbx_seq_one_letter_code
_entity_poly.pdbx_strand_id
1 'polypeptide(L)'
;MSSELRVVSRAQGQQKDWLCVHVFLFAFFLFFALGAQLSTAHAQLNINVTEGSMDPLPVAITSFYAAPGADQTVAERMPAVIASNLESSGLFKPISTRAFIQDPDSLSRTGPRFGEWRAINAQALVTGSVSRAADGRTQVEFRLWDVFGEKQIAGMSYTTTPQNWRRIAHIISDEIYKRITGEDGYFDTRIVYIAESGPANARQKRLAIMDQDGA
;
A
#
# COMPACT_ATOMS: atom_id res chain seq x y z
N MET A 1 -3.75 78.77 47.12
CA MET A 1 -4.80 78.74 46.08
C MET A 1 -5.63 77.50 46.35
N SER A 2 -6.70 77.65 47.14
CA SER A 2 -8.08 77.87 46.63
C SER A 2 -8.53 76.64 45.84
N SER A 3 -9.62 75.95 46.16
CA SER A 3 -10.90 76.39 46.74
C SER A 3 -11.82 75.16 46.68
N GLU A 4 -12.56 74.84 47.75
CA GLU A 4 -14.05 74.85 47.78
C GLU A 4 -14.69 73.61 47.09
N LEU A 5 -15.79 72.96 47.51
CA LEU A 5 -16.79 73.13 48.57
C LEU A 5 -17.77 71.94 48.49
N ARG A 6 -18.43 71.68 49.64
CA ARG A 6 -19.84 71.27 49.88
C ARG A 6 -20.44 70.05 49.16
N VAL A 7 -20.84 68.98 49.87
CA VAL A 7 -21.97 68.79 50.82
C VAL A 7 -23.31 68.51 50.11
N VAL A 8 -24.09 67.60 50.75
CA VAL A 8 -25.55 67.31 50.69
C VAL A 8 -25.77 65.84 50.26
N SER A 9 -26.10 64.87 51.13
CA SER A 9 -27.21 64.68 52.09
C SER A 9 -28.47 63.99 51.51
N ARG A 10 -28.78 62.84 52.14
CA ARG A 10 -30.10 62.23 52.48
C ARG A 10 -30.77 61.17 51.58
N ALA A 11 -31.05 60.05 52.27
CA ALA A 11 -32.34 59.33 52.41
C ALA A 11 -32.78 58.43 51.23
N GLN A 12 -32.71 57.11 51.39
CA GLN A 12 -33.72 56.17 51.94
C GLN A 12 -34.67 55.60 50.87
N GLY A 13 -34.77 54.26 50.82
CA GLY A 13 -35.70 53.52 49.97
C GLY A 13 -35.50 52.00 50.06
N GLN A 14 -35.74 51.41 51.23
CA GLN A 14 -35.77 49.95 51.44
C GLN A 14 -37.18 49.41 51.12
N GLN A 15 -37.39 48.87 49.92
CA GLN A 15 -38.63 48.11 49.62
C GLN A 15 -38.52 47.15 48.40
N LYS A 16 -37.31 46.80 47.93
CA LYS A 16 -37.10 46.10 46.64
C LYS A 16 -36.66 44.62 46.74
N ASP A 17 -36.58 44.03 47.93
CA ASP A 17 -35.75 42.81 48.10
C ASP A 17 -36.49 41.47 47.93
N TRP A 18 -37.84 41.45 47.95
CA TRP A 18 -38.59 40.18 47.97
C TRP A 18 -38.87 39.56 46.59
N LEU A 19 -38.82 40.36 45.52
CA LEU A 19 -39.01 39.88 44.13
C LEU A 19 -37.72 39.29 43.53
N CYS A 20 -36.53 39.70 44.00
CA CYS A 20 -35.26 39.20 43.47
C CYS A 20 -34.93 37.75 43.86
N VAL A 21 -35.34 37.31 45.07
CA VAL A 21 -34.96 35.98 45.58
C VAL A 21 -35.66 34.84 44.81
N HIS A 22 -36.93 35.04 44.41
CA HIS A 22 -37.68 34.03 43.65
C HIS A 22 -37.22 33.92 42.19
N VAL A 23 -36.80 35.04 41.58
CA VAL A 23 -36.20 35.04 40.22
C VAL A 23 -34.86 34.32 40.21
N PHE A 24 -34.04 34.49 41.26
CA PHE A 24 -32.75 33.79 41.38
C PHE A 24 -32.90 32.27 41.59
N LEU A 25 -33.89 31.82 42.37
CA LEU A 25 -34.15 30.38 42.60
C LEU A 25 -34.66 29.68 41.33
N PHE A 26 -35.51 30.34 40.52
CA PHE A 26 -35.99 29.78 39.25
C PHE A 26 -34.90 29.74 38.17
N ALA A 27 -34.01 30.73 38.14
CA ALA A 27 -32.87 30.77 37.23
C ALA A 27 -31.83 29.67 37.53
N PHE A 28 -31.63 29.32 38.81
CA PHE A 28 -30.70 28.25 39.19
C PHE A 28 -31.20 26.85 38.81
N PHE A 29 -32.52 26.61 38.89
CA PHE A 29 -33.12 25.32 38.50
C PHE A 29 -33.12 25.11 36.98
N LEU A 30 -33.29 26.20 36.19
CA LEU A 30 -33.19 26.14 34.73
C LEU A 30 -31.75 25.91 34.25
N PHE A 31 -30.75 26.36 35.02
CA PHE A 31 -29.33 26.15 34.69
C PHE A 31 -28.86 24.72 35.00
N PHE A 32 -29.46 24.04 35.99
CA PHE A 32 -29.09 22.67 36.36
C PHE A 32 -29.73 21.60 35.47
N ALA A 33 -30.92 21.86 34.92
CA ALA A 33 -31.60 20.94 34.00
C ALA A 33 -30.92 20.83 32.61
N LEU A 34 -30.05 21.78 32.26
CA LEU A 34 -29.32 21.79 30.97
C LEU A 34 -27.97 21.05 31.01
N GLY A 35 -27.58 20.47 32.16
CA GLY A 35 -26.28 19.82 32.36
C GLY A 35 -26.23 18.30 32.07
N ALA A 36 -27.36 17.66 31.74
CA ALA A 36 -27.46 16.20 31.69
C ALA A 36 -27.43 15.57 30.29
N GLN A 37 -26.74 16.20 29.32
CA GLN A 37 -26.47 15.58 28.01
C GLN A 37 -25.03 15.03 27.97
N LEU A 38 -24.75 14.02 28.79
CA LEU A 38 -23.54 13.22 28.66
C LEU A 38 -23.72 12.26 27.47
N SER A 39 -23.40 12.74 26.27
CA SER A 39 -23.26 11.88 25.10
C SER A 39 -22.09 10.92 25.36
N THR A 40 -22.37 9.62 25.42
CA THR A 40 -21.34 8.58 25.38
C THR A 40 -20.67 8.63 24.01
N ALA A 41 -19.58 9.40 23.91
CA ALA A 41 -18.71 9.39 22.74
C ALA A 41 -18.05 8.00 22.68
N HIS A 42 -18.55 7.14 21.80
CA HIS A 42 -17.86 5.94 21.41
C HIS A 42 -16.56 6.38 20.73
N ALA A 43 -15.45 6.25 21.45
CA ALA A 43 -14.12 6.35 20.88
C ALA A 43 -13.97 5.20 19.88
N GLN A 44 -14.38 5.46 18.64
CA GLN A 44 -14.05 4.62 17.52
C GLN A 44 -12.53 4.59 17.45
N LEU A 45 -11.97 3.42 17.73
CA LEU A 45 -10.54 3.17 17.73
C LEU A 45 -10.08 3.30 16.27
N ASN A 46 -9.77 4.53 15.89
CA ASN A 46 -9.18 4.84 14.61
C ASN A 46 -7.73 4.39 14.75
N ILE A 47 -7.44 3.15 14.34
CA ILE A 47 -6.07 2.68 14.16
C ILE A 47 -5.50 3.55 13.04
N ASN A 48 -4.99 4.72 13.40
CA ASN A 48 -4.10 5.46 12.56
C ASN A 48 -2.79 4.69 12.64
N VAL A 49 -2.61 3.76 11.70
CA VAL A 49 -1.32 3.11 11.46
C VAL A 49 -0.38 4.25 11.15
N THR A 50 0.33 4.72 12.17
CA THR A 50 1.39 5.70 11.98
C THR A 50 2.43 4.96 11.16
N GLU A 51 2.50 5.30 9.87
CA GLU A 51 3.39 4.70 8.90
C GLU A 51 4.78 4.59 9.53
N GLY A 52 5.24 3.35 9.74
CA GLY A 52 6.67 3.14 9.81
C GLY A 52 7.23 3.60 8.48
N SER A 53 7.91 4.74 8.45
CA SER A 53 8.63 5.22 7.28
C SER A 53 9.78 4.27 7.00
N MET A 54 9.48 3.11 6.45
CA MET A 54 10.45 2.17 5.93
C MET A 54 10.81 2.68 4.53
N ASP A 55 12.06 3.05 4.33
CA ASP A 55 12.54 3.39 2.99
C ASP A 55 12.43 2.13 2.10
N PRO A 56 11.63 2.14 1.02
CA PRO A 56 11.41 0.97 0.21
C PRO A 56 12.69 0.55 -0.52
N LEU A 57 12.96 -0.75 -0.55
CA LEU A 57 14.17 -1.33 -1.13
C LEU A 57 14.21 -1.10 -2.65
N PRO A 58 15.21 -0.38 -3.18
CA PRO A 58 15.35 -0.19 -4.62
C PRO A 58 15.68 -1.50 -5.33
N VAL A 59 14.79 -1.94 -6.22
CA VAL A 59 14.92 -3.19 -6.98
C VAL A 59 14.92 -2.92 -8.48
N ALA A 60 15.91 -3.43 -9.19
CA ALA A 60 15.94 -3.42 -10.65
C ALA A 60 15.30 -4.72 -11.17
N ILE A 61 14.25 -4.60 -11.98
CA ILE A 61 13.56 -5.75 -12.57
C ILE A 61 13.69 -5.62 -14.09
N THR A 62 14.53 -6.45 -14.70
CA THR A 62 14.83 -6.32 -16.13
C THR A 62 13.76 -6.95 -16.99
N SER A 63 13.66 -6.51 -18.24
CA SER A 63 13.02 -7.33 -19.28
C SER A 63 13.64 -8.72 -19.28
N PHE A 64 12.82 -9.76 -19.42
CA PHE A 64 13.35 -11.11 -19.49
C PHE A 64 13.88 -11.36 -20.90
N TYR A 65 14.94 -12.16 -20.99
CA TYR A 65 15.49 -12.58 -22.27
C TYR A 65 14.57 -13.63 -22.92
N ALA A 66 14.04 -13.37 -24.10
CA ALA A 66 13.29 -14.36 -24.86
C ALA A 66 14.25 -15.18 -25.74
N ALA A 67 14.34 -16.49 -25.49
CA ALA A 67 15.09 -17.39 -26.35
C ALA A 67 14.43 -17.49 -27.74
N PRO A 68 15.17 -17.88 -28.79
CA PRO A 68 14.61 -18.08 -30.12
C PRO A 68 13.39 -19.00 -30.10
N GLY A 69 12.27 -18.51 -30.65
CA GLY A 69 11.01 -19.25 -30.65
C GLY A 69 10.27 -19.27 -29.30
N ALA A 70 10.65 -18.45 -28.32
CA ALA A 70 9.86 -18.22 -27.11
C ALA A 70 8.76 -17.16 -27.33
N ASP A 71 7.89 -16.98 -26.34
CA ASP A 71 6.86 -15.93 -26.37
C ASP A 71 7.44 -14.60 -25.88
N GLN A 72 7.71 -13.70 -26.83
CA GLN A 72 8.22 -12.35 -26.57
C GLN A 72 7.28 -11.54 -25.66
N THR A 73 5.96 -11.72 -25.81
CA THR A 73 4.97 -10.98 -25.01
C THR A 73 5.10 -11.34 -23.54
N VAL A 74 5.34 -12.62 -23.23
CA VAL A 74 5.57 -13.08 -21.85
C VAL A 74 6.84 -12.46 -21.28
N ALA A 75 7.92 -12.45 -22.05
CA ALA A 75 9.21 -11.89 -21.62
C ALA A 75 9.15 -10.38 -21.33
N GLU A 76 8.28 -9.64 -22.03
CA GLU A 76 8.05 -8.21 -21.82
C GLU A 76 7.06 -7.91 -20.69
N ARG A 77 5.98 -8.68 -20.56
CA ARG A 77 4.89 -8.39 -19.61
C ARG A 77 5.10 -8.97 -18.23
N MET A 78 5.80 -10.09 -18.10
CA MET A 78 6.05 -10.72 -16.80
C MET A 78 6.81 -9.81 -15.82
N PRO A 79 7.90 -9.14 -16.22
CA PRO A 79 8.59 -8.17 -15.36
C PRO A 79 7.69 -7.06 -14.83
N ALA A 80 6.74 -6.59 -15.64
CA ALA A 80 5.80 -5.54 -15.22
C ALA A 80 4.84 -6.02 -14.12
N VAL A 81 4.37 -7.27 -14.19
CA VAL A 81 3.55 -7.86 -13.12
C VAL A 81 4.36 -8.02 -11.84
N ILE A 82 5.60 -8.52 -11.95
CA ILE A 82 6.50 -8.64 -10.79
C ILE A 82 6.77 -7.28 -10.15
N ALA A 83 7.04 -6.25 -10.96
CA ALA A 83 7.26 -4.89 -10.47
C ALA A 83 6.03 -4.34 -9.74
N SER A 84 4.84 -4.49 -10.34
CA SER A 84 3.58 -4.05 -9.73
C SER A 84 3.30 -4.74 -8.40
N ASN A 85 3.53 -6.05 -8.32
CA ASN A 85 3.35 -6.82 -7.09
C ASN A 85 4.28 -6.32 -5.99
N LEU A 86 5.58 -6.24 -6.26
CA LEU A 86 6.57 -5.82 -5.27
C LEU A 86 6.32 -4.36 -4.82
N GLU A 87 6.01 -3.45 -5.75
CA GLU A 87 5.64 -2.06 -5.42
C GLU A 87 4.40 -1.98 -4.54
N SER A 88 3.38 -2.80 -4.81
CA SER A 88 2.13 -2.82 -4.03
C SER A 88 2.30 -3.22 -2.56
N SER A 89 3.41 -3.89 -2.21
CA SER A 89 3.72 -4.21 -0.81
C SER A 89 4.19 -2.99 0.00
N GLY A 90 4.61 -1.91 -0.65
CA GLY A 90 5.23 -0.76 -0.01
C GLY A 90 6.67 -0.99 0.47
N LEU A 91 7.20 -2.22 0.38
CA LEU A 91 8.56 -2.58 0.83
C LEU A 91 9.61 -2.46 -0.28
N PHE A 92 9.18 -2.37 -1.54
CA PHE A 92 10.07 -2.32 -2.70
C PHE A 92 9.81 -1.08 -3.54
N LYS A 93 10.86 -0.58 -4.18
CA LYS A 93 10.82 0.54 -5.11
C LYS A 93 11.42 0.09 -6.44
N PRO A 94 10.59 -0.38 -7.41
CA PRO A 94 11.08 -0.72 -8.73
C PRO A 94 11.78 0.46 -9.41
N ILE A 95 13.01 0.25 -9.85
CA ILE A 95 13.78 1.25 -10.58
C ILE A 95 13.28 1.30 -12.02
N SER A 96 13.08 2.51 -12.54
CA SER A 96 12.66 2.70 -13.94
C SER A 96 13.68 2.06 -14.89
N THR A 97 13.17 1.28 -15.86
CA THR A 97 13.97 0.62 -16.89
C THR A 97 14.84 1.57 -17.70
N ARG A 98 14.46 2.86 -17.77
CA ARG A 98 15.26 3.92 -18.41
C ARG A 98 16.61 4.19 -17.75
N ALA A 99 16.79 3.78 -16.50
CA ALA A 99 18.06 3.91 -15.80
C ALA A 99 19.01 2.75 -16.13
N PHE A 100 18.54 1.64 -16.71
CA PHE A 100 19.34 0.44 -16.89
C PHE A 100 20.43 0.66 -17.93
N ILE A 101 21.67 0.38 -17.54
CA ILE A 101 22.86 0.53 -18.40
C ILE A 101 23.15 -0.76 -19.17
N GLN A 102 22.92 -1.93 -18.54
CA GLN A 102 23.10 -3.24 -19.16
C GLN A 102 21.84 -3.67 -19.91
N ASP A 103 22.00 -4.10 -21.16
CA ASP A 103 20.91 -4.65 -21.95
C ASP A 103 20.59 -6.13 -21.55
N PRO A 104 19.34 -6.59 -21.77
CA PRO A 104 18.93 -7.95 -21.40
C PRO A 104 19.72 -9.09 -22.06
N ASP A 105 20.22 -8.90 -23.28
CA ASP A 105 20.97 -9.94 -24.01
C ASP A 105 22.38 -10.12 -23.41
N SER A 106 23.08 -9.02 -23.18
CA SER A 106 24.36 -9.00 -22.46
C SER A 106 24.22 -9.60 -21.05
N LEU A 107 23.15 -9.22 -20.35
CA LEU A 107 22.83 -9.72 -19.01
C LEU A 107 22.60 -11.23 -18.98
N SER A 108 21.87 -11.76 -19.97
CA SER A 108 21.62 -13.20 -20.12
C SER A 108 22.92 -13.99 -20.40
N ARG A 109 23.80 -13.46 -21.26
CA ARG A 109 25.04 -14.13 -21.67
C ARG A 109 26.18 -14.05 -20.65
N THR A 110 26.35 -12.90 -20.02
CA THR A 110 27.53 -12.59 -19.19
C THR A 110 27.22 -12.44 -17.71
N GLY A 111 25.94 -12.40 -17.34
CA GLY A 111 25.50 -12.10 -15.97
C GLY A 111 25.55 -10.60 -15.64
N PRO A 112 25.19 -10.23 -14.40
CA PRO A 112 25.13 -8.83 -13.98
C PRO A 112 26.51 -8.16 -13.91
N ARG A 113 26.65 -7.02 -14.58
CA ARG A 113 27.74 -6.08 -14.34
C ARG A 113 27.42 -5.24 -13.11
N PHE A 114 27.68 -5.78 -11.91
CA PHE A 114 27.23 -5.20 -10.64
C PHE A 114 27.55 -3.71 -10.45
N GLY A 115 28.69 -3.23 -10.98
CA GLY A 115 29.04 -1.81 -10.95
C GLY A 115 28.00 -0.89 -11.62
N GLU A 116 27.39 -1.34 -12.73
CA GLU A 116 26.35 -0.59 -13.45
C GLU A 116 25.04 -0.53 -12.64
N TRP A 117 24.70 -1.62 -11.96
CA TRP A 117 23.50 -1.69 -11.11
C TRP A 117 23.67 -0.89 -9.81
N ARG A 118 24.87 -0.86 -9.24
CA ARG A 118 25.19 0.05 -8.11
C ARG A 118 25.10 1.51 -8.51
N ALA A 119 25.51 1.88 -9.72
CA ALA A 119 25.46 3.26 -10.19
C ALA A 119 24.03 3.85 -10.23
N ILE A 120 23.01 3.00 -10.33
CA ILE A 120 21.60 3.39 -10.28
C ILE A 120 20.94 3.11 -8.92
N ASN A 121 21.75 2.84 -7.89
CA ASN A 121 21.35 2.51 -6.53
C ASN A 121 20.43 1.28 -6.43
N ALA A 122 20.55 0.30 -7.34
CA ALA A 122 19.86 -0.98 -7.18
C ALA A 122 20.48 -1.75 -6.01
N GLN A 123 19.65 -2.16 -5.04
CA GLN A 123 20.07 -3.06 -3.96
C GLN A 123 19.85 -4.52 -4.36
N ALA A 124 18.72 -4.80 -5.01
CA ALA A 124 18.41 -6.10 -5.59
C ALA A 124 18.25 -6.00 -7.10
N LEU A 125 18.59 -7.07 -7.81
CA LEU A 125 18.40 -7.20 -9.25
C LEU A 125 17.67 -8.50 -9.56
N VAL A 126 16.61 -8.40 -10.35
CA VAL A 126 15.83 -9.53 -10.86
C VAL A 126 16.08 -9.65 -12.36
N THR A 127 16.57 -10.80 -12.75
CA THR A 127 16.83 -11.16 -14.16
C THR A 127 16.05 -12.42 -14.50
N GLY A 128 15.69 -12.60 -15.76
CA GLY A 128 15.05 -13.84 -16.18
C GLY A 128 15.16 -14.13 -17.66
N SER A 129 14.80 -15.34 -18.02
CA SER A 129 14.70 -15.81 -19.40
C SER A 129 13.40 -16.56 -19.60
N VAL A 130 12.89 -16.50 -20.83
CA VAL A 130 11.71 -17.24 -21.28
C VAL A 130 12.14 -18.10 -22.46
N SER A 131 11.85 -19.40 -22.38
CA SER A 131 12.11 -20.37 -23.44
C SER A 131 10.87 -21.22 -23.72
N ARG A 132 10.86 -21.88 -24.87
CA ARG A 132 9.83 -22.86 -25.22
C ARG A 132 10.39 -24.26 -24.95
N ALA A 133 9.74 -24.99 -24.06
CA ALA A 133 10.07 -26.37 -23.77
C ALA A 133 9.73 -27.28 -24.96
N ALA A 134 10.33 -28.47 -25.00
CA ALA A 134 10.17 -29.42 -26.11
C ALA A 134 8.71 -29.89 -26.32
N ASP A 135 7.90 -29.88 -25.26
CA ASP A 135 6.48 -30.21 -25.28
C ASP A 135 5.57 -29.02 -25.64
N GLY A 136 6.15 -27.87 -26.02
CA GLY A 136 5.44 -26.65 -26.40
C GLY A 136 5.06 -25.75 -25.23
N ARG A 137 5.36 -26.13 -23.98
CA ARG A 137 5.11 -25.29 -22.80
C ARG A 137 6.06 -24.09 -22.73
N THR A 138 5.65 -23.07 -21.99
CA THR A 138 6.50 -21.92 -21.69
C THR A 138 7.31 -22.24 -20.44
N GLN A 139 8.63 -22.17 -20.56
CA GLN A 139 9.55 -22.27 -19.43
C GLN A 139 10.10 -20.88 -19.10
N VAL A 140 10.11 -20.56 -17.82
CA VAL A 140 10.54 -19.27 -17.29
C VAL A 140 11.59 -19.54 -16.23
N GLU A 141 12.77 -18.96 -16.41
CA GLU A 141 13.83 -18.97 -15.42
C GLU A 141 13.99 -17.56 -14.86
N PHE A 142 14.17 -17.46 -13.55
CA PHE A 142 14.51 -16.19 -12.93
C PHE A 142 15.68 -16.36 -11.96
N ARG A 143 16.40 -15.27 -11.73
CA ARG A 143 17.45 -15.15 -10.73
C ARG A 143 17.29 -13.82 -10.00
N LEU A 144 17.47 -13.89 -8.69
CA LEU A 144 17.54 -12.75 -7.78
C LEU A 144 18.98 -12.58 -7.34
N TRP A 145 19.50 -11.35 -7.46
CA TRP A 145 20.87 -10.99 -7.14
C TRP A 145 20.92 -9.92 -6.07
N ASP A 146 21.89 -10.07 -5.17
CA ASP A 146 22.35 -9.02 -4.27
C ASP A 146 23.38 -8.19 -5.03
N VAL A 147 23.07 -6.92 -5.28
CA VAL A 147 23.92 -6.05 -6.10
C VAL A 147 25.17 -5.59 -5.34
N PHE A 148 25.08 -5.46 -4.01
CA PHE A 148 26.20 -5.04 -3.17
C PHE A 148 27.06 -6.23 -2.75
N GLY A 149 26.43 -7.36 -2.41
CA GLY A 149 27.10 -8.62 -2.11
C GLY A 149 27.58 -9.38 -3.34
N GLU A 150 27.28 -8.91 -4.55
CA GLU A 150 27.67 -9.48 -5.85
C GLU A 150 27.39 -10.99 -5.97
N LYS A 151 26.25 -11.43 -5.42
CA LYS A 151 25.92 -12.87 -5.33
C LYS A 151 24.49 -13.14 -5.73
N GLN A 152 24.27 -14.32 -6.29
CA GLN A 152 22.92 -14.84 -6.52
C GLN A 152 22.31 -15.24 -5.17
N ILE A 153 21.13 -14.71 -4.87
CA ILE A 153 20.37 -14.98 -3.65
C ILE A 153 19.40 -16.16 -3.88
N ALA A 154 18.75 -16.19 -5.04
CA ALA A 154 17.81 -17.23 -5.43
C ALA A 154 17.77 -17.39 -6.97
N GLY A 155 17.32 -18.55 -7.43
CA GLY A 155 17.00 -18.76 -8.84
C GLY A 155 16.20 -20.05 -9.04
N MET A 156 15.14 -19.96 -9.83
CA MET A 156 14.20 -21.07 -10.06
C MET A 156 13.81 -21.15 -11.53
N SER A 157 13.32 -22.31 -11.94
CA SER A 157 12.76 -22.58 -13.25
C SER A 157 11.33 -23.10 -13.10
N TYR A 158 10.39 -22.48 -13.80
CA TYR A 158 8.99 -22.87 -13.81
C TYR A 158 8.54 -23.16 -15.23
N THR A 159 7.74 -24.22 -15.39
CA THR A 159 7.16 -24.58 -16.67
C THR A 159 5.65 -24.50 -16.58
N THR A 160 5.00 -23.82 -17.52
CA THR A 160 3.55 -23.58 -17.52
C THR A 160 2.97 -23.64 -18.93
N THR A 161 1.65 -23.66 -19.05
CA THR A 161 1.01 -23.47 -20.36
C THR A 161 1.17 -22.01 -20.80
N PRO A 162 1.23 -21.71 -22.11
CA PRO A 162 1.44 -20.34 -22.59
C PRO A 162 0.44 -19.31 -22.06
N GLN A 163 -0.78 -19.74 -21.68
CA GLN A 163 -1.83 -18.87 -21.15
C GLN A 163 -1.68 -18.56 -19.65
N ASN A 164 -0.95 -19.39 -18.90
CA ASN A 164 -0.90 -19.32 -17.44
C ASN A 164 0.44 -18.77 -16.92
N TRP A 165 1.02 -17.80 -17.64
CA TRP A 165 2.28 -17.16 -17.26
C TRP A 165 2.11 -16.14 -16.13
N ARG A 166 0.93 -15.51 -15.99
CA ARG A 166 0.66 -14.52 -14.92
C ARG A 166 0.81 -15.15 -13.54
N ARG A 167 0.27 -16.36 -13.36
CA ARG A 167 0.46 -17.13 -12.12
C ARG A 167 1.94 -17.32 -11.76
N ILE A 168 2.80 -17.57 -12.76
CA ILE A 168 4.24 -17.70 -12.54
C ILE A 168 4.84 -16.36 -12.09
N ALA A 169 4.37 -15.22 -12.63
CA ALA A 169 4.80 -13.91 -12.17
C ALA A 169 4.46 -13.66 -10.69
N HIS A 170 3.26 -14.08 -10.24
CA HIS A 170 2.86 -14.02 -8.83
C HIS A 170 3.76 -14.90 -7.94
N ILE A 171 4.00 -16.16 -8.34
CA ILE A 171 4.91 -17.07 -7.61
C ILE A 171 6.33 -16.51 -7.52
N ILE A 172 6.86 -15.93 -8.61
CA ILE A 172 8.18 -15.29 -8.61
C ILE A 172 8.19 -14.09 -7.64
N SER A 173 7.10 -13.32 -7.59
CA SER A 173 6.96 -12.19 -6.67
C SER A 173 6.99 -12.66 -5.21
N ASP A 174 6.28 -13.76 -4.90
CA ASP A 174 6.27 -14.37 -3.57
C ASP A 174 7.66 -14.87 -3.16
N GLU A 175 8.39 -15.50 -4.09
CA GLU A 175 9.76 -15.98 -3.82
C GLU A 175 10.72 -14.81 -3.60
N ILE A 176 10.64 -13.75 -4.40
CA ILE A 176 11.46 -12.54 -4.20
C ILE A 176 11.14 -11.88 -2.86
N TYR A 177 9.85 -11.71 -2.55
CA TYR A 177 9.38 -11.15 -1.30
C TYR A 177 9.96 -11.93 -0.13
N LYS A 178 9.72 -13.24 -0.10
CA LYS A 178 10.20 -14.14 0.95
C LYS A 178 11.69 -14.12 1.11
N ARG A 179 12.43 -14.08 0.01
CA ARG A 179 13.90 -14.13 0.08
C ARG A 179 14.52 -12.85 0.64
N ILE A 180 13.83 -11.72 0.50
CA ILE A 180 14.27 -10.41 0.98
C ILE A 180 13.72 -10.11 2.38
N THR A 181 12.45 -10.40 2.65
CA THR A 181 11.78 -10.07 3.92
C THR A 181 11.86 -11.20 4.95
N GLY A 182 12.00 -12.45 4.51
CA GLY A 182 11.89 -13.64 5.35
C GLY A 182 10.45 -14.11 5.62
N GLU A 183 9.45 -13.41 5.08
CA GLU A 183 8.02 -13.68 5.27
C GLU A 183 7.39 -14.31 4.03
N ASP A 184 6.35 -15.13 4.19
CA ASP A 184 5.64 -15.68 3.04
C ASP A 184 4.90 -14.58 2.26
N GLY A 185 5.00 -14.62 0.92
CA GLY A 185 4.29 -13.71 0.04
C GLY A 185 2.79 -14.05 -0.08
N TYR A 186 2.02 -13.08 -0.58
CA TYR A 186 0.56 -13.18 -0.74
C TYR A 186 0.09 -12.91 -2.18
N PHE A 187 1.00 -12.84 -3.16
CA PHE A 187 0.71 -12.44 -4.53
C PHE A 187 0.01 -13.53 -5.35
N ASP A 188 0.19 -14.82 -5.05
CA ASP A 188 -0.58 -15.93 -5.68
C ASP A 188 -1.93 -16.21 -4.98
N THR A 189 -2.42 -15.29 -4.13
CA THR A 189 -3.71 -15.48 -3.44
C THR A 189 -4.91 -15.04 -4.29
N ARG A 190 -6.09 -15.59 -3.97
CA ARG A 190 -7.36 -15.30 -4.67
C ARG A 190 -8.43 -14.81 -3.72
N ILE A 191 -9.25 -13.87 -4.19
CA ILE A 191 -10.38 -13.29 -3.48
C ILE A 191 -11.68 -13.85 -4.07
N VAL A 192 -12.53 -14.42 -3.22
CA VAL A 192 -13.88 -14.86 -3.60
C VAL A 192 -14.88 -13.79 -3.18
N TYR A 193 -15.75 -13.37 -4.10
CA TYR A 193 -16.77 -12.35 -3.86
C TYR A 193 -18.11 -12.69 -4.54
N ILE A 194 -19.18 -12.02 -4.13
CA ILE A 194 -20.49 -12.13 -4.78
C ILE A 194 -20.64 -10.96 -5.75
N ALA A 195 -20.69 -11.25 -7.04
CA ALA A 195 -20.99 -10.26 -8.06
C ALA A 195 -22.51 -10.18 -8.27
N GLU A 196 -23.07 -8.97 -8.19
CA GLU A 196 -24.49 -8.71 -8.44
C GLU A 196 -24.69 -7.93 -9.74
N SER A 197 -25.65 -8.34 -10.56
CA SER A 197 -26.05 -7.62 -11.78
C SER A 197 -27.58 -7.58 -11.93
N GLY A 198 -28.08 -6.71 -12.80
CA GLY A 198 -29.52 -6.54 -13.04
C GLY A 198 -30.18 -5.49 -12.14
N PRO A 199 -31.46 -5.13 -12.37
CA PRO A 199 -32.17 -4.09 -11.64
C PRO A 199 -32.45 -4.49 -10.18
N ALA A 200 -32.74 -3.52 -9.30
CA ALA A 200 -32.90 -3.73 -7.86
C ALA A 200 -33.96 -4.78 -7.49
N ASN A 201 -35.01 -4.92 -8.30
CA ASN A 201 -36.09 -5.89 -8.11
C ASN A 201 -35.83 -7.27 -8.75
N ALA A 202 -34.72 -7.44 -9.47
CA ALA A 202 -34.34 -8.70 -10.11
C ALA A 202 -32.80 -8.85 -10.15
N ARG A 203 -32.16 -8.75 -8.98
CA ARG A 203 -30.71 -8.93 -8.85
C ARG A 203 -30.34 -10.39 -9.11
N GLN A 204 -29.45 -10.60 -10.06
CA GLN A 204 -28.77 -11.88 -10.27
C GLN A 204 -27.46 -11.86 -9.51
N LYS A 205 -27.26 -12.83 -8.62
CA LYS A 205 -26.03 -12.98 -7.83
C LYS A 205 -25.23 -14.17 -8.33
N ARG A 206 -23.93 -14.01 -8.49
CA ARG A 206 -22.99 -15.09 -8.84
C ARG A 206 -21.78 -15.05 -7.92
N LEU A 207 -21.27 -16.23 -7.55
CA LEU A 207 -19.95 -16.33 -6.93
C LEU A 207 -18.89 -16.10 -8.02
N ALA A 208 -17.98 -15.16 -7.77
CA ALA A 208 -16.87 -14.83 -8.63
C ALA A 208 -15.56 -14.93 -7.84
N ILE A 209 -14.47 -15.21 -8.54
CA ILE A 209 -13.12 -15.31 -8.00
C ILE A 209 -12.24 -14.38 -8.83
N MET A 210 -11.41 -13.58 -8.17
CA MET A 210 -10.38 -12.74 -8.80
C MET A 210 -9.03 -12.98 -8.12
N ASP A 211 -7.94 -12.74 -8.83
CA ASP A 211 -6.61 -12.74 -8.22
C ASP A 211 -6.48 -11.51 -7.27
N GLN A 212 -5.55 -11.54 -6.33
CA GLN A 212 -5.38 -10.47 -5.33
C GLN A 212 -5.12 -9.08 -5.95
N ASP A 213 -4.62 -9.03 -7.18
CA ASP A 213 -4.39 -7.81 -7.95
C ASP A 213 -5.59 -7.36 -8.81
N GLY A 214 -6.73 -8.06 -8.71
CA GLY A 214 -7.97 -7.72 -9.40
C GLY A 214 -8.06 -8.22 -10.85
N ALA A 215 -7.17 -9.13 -11.26
CA ALA A 215 -7.19 -9.78 -12.57
C ALA A 215 -8.20 -10.94 -12.69
#